data_AF-A0A6M0HJ87-F1
#
_entry.id   AF-A0A6M0HJ87-F1
#
_cell.length_a   1.000
_cell.length_b   1.000
_cell.length_c   1.000
_cell.angle_alpha   90.00
_cell.angle_beta   90.00
_cell.angle_gamma   90.00
#
_symmetry.space_group_name_H-M   'P 1'
#
loop_
_entity.id
_entity.type
_entity.pdbx_description
1 polymer ?
#
loop_
_entity_poly.entity_id
_entity_poly.type
_entity_poly.pdbx_seq_one_letter_code
_entity_poly.pdbx_strand_id
1 'polypeptide(L)'
;MNDDHQTINVAEGCACRQSSYAVWSKDRRDNDAVISAMDCDFAFHTEVEANPWWEVDLGYAYPIERITIFNRKSGFFDRSRTLCIEVAEQKDQWTVVHSGFTYFDSRDRSRPFEKVLQSKILARYIRLSLKEEECLHLSKVQVHVLRKNHTFCKYCQTYGLNYNLLTHNRSIGGYNLEEYNIGQDSDLRMVGLRVTYSGRLGNLFHQYLHAIQLALRTNMEVVQLGRHELFELKQPVTVRGITLMAHDDMRLRGTFLAGSYFDSDDFSPVLERFLSFRTEDEVELTALAQEFIRPHFLSTENCLDEKRPNEITVHFRSGDIFEGDQPVAYGYRQPPLAYYKLCIENLILHKKATCVRLVFEDRGNPCVNAIENYLKGRSIPYRVQNGSLKEDFLALLDAQHLVLGHGTFAYVACRLSNRIETLHYLHPQIGGLYEAIKTIDEVYCVRDGSGTYMKTYVHGEPFDQTLGWRNTPEHRRRMIEFPAEDLVVTQVKSV
;
A
#
# COMPACT_ATOMS: atom_id res chain seq x y z
N MET A 1 26.67 -1.13 -24.27
CA MET A 1 25.46 -0.68 -24.99
C MET A 1 24.90 0.48 -24.17
N ASN A 2 24.58 1.61 -24.80
CA ASN A 2 24.40 2.92 -24.14
C ASN A 2 23.33 2.91 -23.02
N ASP A 3 23.80 2.89 -21.77
CA ASP A 3 23.00 3.03 -20.54
C ASP A 3 22.56 4.49 -20.28
N ASP A 4 23.17 5.47 -20.97
CA ASP A 4 22.96 6.90 -20.70
C ASP A 4 21.54 7.37 -21.02
N HIS A 5 20.78 6.63 -21.83
CA HIS A 5 19.38 6.95 -22.11
C HIS A 5 18.42 6.58 -20.98
N GLN A 6 18.85 5.79 -19.99
CA GLN A 6 18.02 5.37 -18.84
C GLN A 6 18.31 6.16 -17.56
N THR A 7 19.32 7.04 -17.57
CA THR A 7 19.69 7.83 -16.40
C THR A 7 19.51 9.33 -16.63
N ILE A 8 19.48 10.10 -15.54
CA ILE A 8 19.42 11.57 -15.53
C ILE A 8 20.52 12.06 -14.60
N ASN A 9 21.28 13.07 -15.04
CA ASN A 9 22.19 13.80 -14.16
C ASN A 9 21.40 14.72 -13.23
N VAL A 10 21.28 14.34 -11.96
CA VAL A 10 20.53 15.10 -10.94
C VAL A 10 21.37 16.16 -10.23
N ALA A 11 22.68 16.23 -10.50
CA ALA A 11 23.54 17.28 -9.94
C ALA A 11 23.42 18.60 -10.72
N GLU A 12 22.85 18.58 -11.93
CA GLU A 12 22.77 19.74 -12.82
C GLU A 12 22.08 20.93 -12.13
N GLY A 13 22.81 22.05 -11.99
CA GLY A 13 22.31 23.28 -11.38
C GLY A 13 22.15 23.22 -9.85
N CYS A 14 22.59 22.15 -9.19
CA CYS A 14 22.55 22.03 -7.73
C CYS A 14 23.56 22.95 -7.03
N ALA A 15 23.29 23.24 -5.76
CA ALA A 15 24.16 24.06 -4.93
C ALA A 15 25.41 23.28 -4.52
N CYS A 16 26.58 23.89 -4.76
CA CYS A 16 27.88 23.31 -4.47
C CYS A 16 28.68 24.22 -3.53
N ARG A 17 29.64 23.64 -2.81
CA ARG A 17 30.62 24.37 -1.99
C ARG A 17 31.95 23.61 -1.93
N GLN A 18 33.01 24.31 -1.56
CA GLN A 18 34.35 23.72 -1.40
C GLN A 18 35.03 24.23 -0.12
N SER A 19 36.11 23.55 0.29
CA SER A 19 36.88 23.87 1.50
C SER A 19 37.52 25.25 1.48
N SER A 20 38.06 25.65 0.32
CA SER A 20 38.74 26.92 0.11
C SER A 20 38.71 27.32 -1.36
N TYR A 21 39.13 28.54 -1.69
CA TYR A 21 39.13 29.07 -3.05
C TYR A 21 40.54 29.49 -3.43
N ALA A 22 41.14 28.82 -4.42
CA ALA A 22 42.41 29.26 -4.98
C ALA A 22 42.30 30.65 -5.60
N VAL A 23 43.41 31.40 -5.61
CA VAL A 23 43.53 32.67 -6.37
C VAL A 23 43.16 32.49 -7.86
N TRP A 24 43.30 31.28 -8.40
CA TRP A 24 42.96 30.92 -9.79
C TRP A 24 41.46 30.66 -10.02
N SER A 25 40.65 30.59 -8.95
CA SER A 25 39.20 30.45 -9.01
C SER A 25 38.56 31.80 -9.35
N LYS A 26 38.48 32.12 -10.65
CA LYS A 26 37.71 33.30 -11.13
C LYS A 26 36.28 33.25 -10.57
N ASP A 27 35.81 34.33 -9.97
CA ASP A 27 34.41 34.61 -9.58
C ASP A 27 33.65 33.55 -8.74
N ARG A 28 34.32 32.73 -7.91
CA ARG A 28 33.68 31.79 -6.94
C ARG A 28 32.65 30.83 -7.57
N ARG A 29 33.15 29.99 -8.48
CA ARG A 29 32.38 29.15 -9.41
C ARG A 29 32.12 27.71 -8.94
N ASP A 30 31.75 27.51 -7.67
CA ASP A 30 31.60 26.15 -7.09
C ASP A 30 30.61 25.26 -7.87
N ASN A 31 29.57 25.87 -8.44
CA ASN A 31 28.53 25.19 -9.21
C ASN A 31 28.97 24.84 -10.64
N ASP A 32 30.08 25.40 -11.17
CA ASP A 32 30.50 25.15 -12.56
C ASP A 32 30.73 23.66 -12.84
N ALA A 33 31.12 22.90 -11.80
CA ALA A 33 31.42 21.48 -11.94
C ALA A 33 30.20 20.65 -12.31
N VAL A 34 29.00 21.14 -12.00
CA VAL A 34 27.76 20.43 -12.28
C VAL A 34 26.98 21.03 -13.45
N ILE A 35 27.53 22.02 -14.15
CA ILE A 35 26.88 22.64 -15.32
C ILE A 35 27.29 21.88 -16.60
N SER A 36 26.33 21.25 -17.26
CA SER A 36 26.56 20.41 -18.45
C SER A 36 27.17 21.20 -19.61
N ALA A 37 26.70 22.43 -19.83
CA ALA A 37 27.17 23.32 -20.91
C ALA A 37 28.56 23.92 -20.64
N MET A 38 29.09 23.81 -19.42
CA MET A 38 30.39 24.37 -19.09
C MET A 38 31.50 23.49 -19.67
N ASP A 39 32.35 24.11 -20.50
CA ASP A 39 33.53 23.52 -21.09
C ASP A 39 34.78 24.31 -20.64
N CYS A 40 35.28 23.97 -19.46
CA CYS A 40 36.43 24.61 -18.85
C CYS A 40 37.55 23.60 -18.56
N ASP A 41 38.78 24.10 -18.40
CA ASP A 41 39.93 23.27 -18.01
C ASP A 41 39.71 22.61 -16.64
N PHE A 42 39.26 23.41 -15.68
CA PHE A 42 38.77 23.01 -14.37
C PHE A 42 37.61 23.94 -13.97
N ALA A 43 36.62 23.38 -13.29
CA ALA A 43 35.42 24.09 -12.86
C ALA A 43 35.59 24.74 -11.49
N PHE A 44 36.34 24.10 -10.59
CA PHE A 44 36.71 24.66 -9.30
C PHE A 44 38.16 24.33 -8.97
N HIS A 45 38.72 25.06 -8.01
CA HIS A 45 40.09 24.88 -7.54
C HIS A 45 40.20 25.36 -6.08
N THR A 46 40.57 24.45 -5.18
CA THR A 46 40.88 24.78 -3.78
C THR A 46 42.30 25.32 -3.63
N GLU A 47 42.62 25.95 -2.52
CA GLU A 47 44.02 26.16 -2.12
C GLU A 47 44.73 24.81 -1.90
N VAL A 48 46.05 24.85 -1.81
CA VAL A 48 46.83 23.71 -1.32
C VAL A 48 46.64 23.64 0.19
N GLU A 49 45.93 22.62 0.65
CA GLU A 49 45.58 22.46 2.06
C GLU A 49 45.46 20.98 2.43
N ALA A 50 45.35 20.67 3.72
CA ALA A 50 45.17 19.29 4.16
C ALA A 50 43.72 18.84 3.94
N ASN A 51 43.53 17.75 3.18
CA ASN A 51 42.23 17.15 2.88
C ASN A 51 41.23 18.15 2.24
N PRO A 52 41.58 18.81 1.13
CA PRO A 52 40.65 19.69 0.43
C PRO A 52 39.40 18.92 -0.01
N TRP A 53 38.27 19.60 -0.09
CA TRP A 53 37.01 18.97 -0.48
C TRP A 53 36.11 19.87 -1.30
N TRP A 54 35.27 19.24 -2.10
CA TRP A 54 34.14 19.83 -2.82
C TRP A 54 32.88 19.00 -2.54
N GLU A 55 31.73 19.65 -2.38
CA GLU A 55 30.47 19.01 -2.01
C GLU A 55 29.31 19.58 -2.82
N VAL A 56 28.39 18.72 -3.27
CA VAL A 56 27.10 19.07 -3.86
C VAL A 56 25.94 18.65 -2.97
N ASP A 57 24.95 19.55 -2.82
CA ASP A 57 23.64 19.26 -2.24
C ASP A 57 22.62 19.12 -3.37
N LEU A 58 22.15 17.88 -3.61
CA LEU A 58 21.16 17.56 -4.63
C LEU A 58 19.75 18.11 -4.33
N GLY A 59 19.54 18.72 -3.14
CA GLY A 59 18.25 19.23 -2.67
C GLY A 59 17.31 18.14 -2.14
N TYR A 60 17.43 16.91 -2.66
CA TYR A 60 16.66 15.74 -2.22
C TYR A 60 17.52 14.47 -2.24
N ALA A 61 17.10 13.46 -1.48
CA ALA A 61 17.81 12.19 -1.43
C ALA A 61 17.40 11.29 -2.61
N TYR A 62 18.38 10.86 -3.41
CA TYR A 62 18.17 10.01 -4.58
C TYR A 62 18.91 8.68 -4.44
N PRO A 63 18.36 7.57 -4.97
CA PRO A 63 19.08 6.31 -5.09
C PRO A 63 20.12 6.43 -6.20
N ILE A 64 21.37 6.64 -5.84
CA ILE A 64 22.42 7.00 -6.79
C ILE A 64 22.79 5.79 -7.65
N GLU A 65 22.72 5.94 -8.96
CA GLU A 65 23.12 4.89 -9.91
C GLU A 65 24.64 4.93 -10.14
N ARG A 66 25.18 6.11 -10.41
CA ARG A 66 26.61 6.32 -10.66
C ARG A 66 27.04 7.76 -10.40
N ILE A 67 28.27 7.95 -9.95
CA ILE A 67 28.95 9.24 -9.89
C ILE A 67 30.09 9.22 -10.92
N THR A 68 30.10 10.21 -11.82
CA THR A 68 31.11 10.33 -12.89
C THR A 68 31.91 11.61 -12.67
N ILE A 69 33.23 11.50 -12.60
CA ILE A 69 34.15 12.59 -12.24
C ILE A 69 35.16 12.79 -13.36
N PHE A 70 35.23 14.01 -13.87
CA PHE A 70 36.14 14.41 -14.92
C PHE A 70 37.27 15.23 -14.32
N ASN A 71 38.50 14.77 -14.57
CA ASN A 71 39.68 15.47 -14.09
C ASN A 71 39.88 16.80 -14.84
N ARG A 72 40.81 17.62 -14.37
CA ARG A 72 41.32 18.78 -15.11
C ARG A 72 41.76 18.37 -16.52
N LYS A 73 41.66 19.25 -17.52
CA LYS A 73 41.92 18.91 -18.92
C LYS A 73 43.38 19.08 -19.35
N SER A 74 44.04 20.13 -18.89
CA SER A 74 45.35 20.56 -19.39
C SER A 74 46.53 19.79 -18.80
N GLY A 75 46.38 19.16 -17.62
CA GLY A 75 47.44 18.43 -16.92
C GLY A 75 47.20 18.30 -15.41
N PHE A 76 48.23 17.87 -14.68
CA PHE A 76 48.23 17.72 -13.21
C PHE A 76 47.20 16.71 -12.67
N PHE A 77 46.90 15.67 -13.44
CA PHE A 77 45.87 14.68 -13.11
C PHE A 77 46.20 13.85 -11.87
N ASP A 78 47.49 13.68 -11.59
CA ASP A 78 48.02 12.96 -10.44
C ASP A 78 47.66 13.62 -9.10
N ARG A 79 47.29 14.90 -9.09
CA ARG A 79 46.84 15.59 -7.87
C ARG A 79 45.53 15.05 -7.30
N SER A 80 44.70 14.43 -8.12
CA SER A 80 43.48 13.76 -7.65
C SER A 80 43.70 12.29 -7.29
N ARG A 81 44.94 11.83 -7.12
CA ARG A 81 45.25 10.40 -6.92
C ARG A 81 44.69 9.81 -5.65
N THR A 82 44.49 10.59 -4.59
CA THR A 82 43.93 10.11 -3.30
C THR A 82 42.43 10.41 -3.16
N LEU A 83 41.71 10.55 -4.29
CA LEU A 83 40.29 10.88 -4.30
C LEU A 83 39.49 9.94 -3.39
N CYS A 84 38.69 10.56 -2.52
CA CYS A 84 37.74 9.94 -1.63
C CYS A 84 36.35 10.45 -1.97
N ILE A 85 35.37 9.55 -2.01
CA ILE A 85 33.96 9.89 -2.25
C ILE A 85 33.15 9.46 -1.04
N GLU A 86 32.48 10.43 -0.45
CA GLU A 86 31.59 10.25 0.70
C GLU A 86 30.19 10.71 0.29
N VAL A 87 29.17 9.97 0.71
CA VAL A 87 27.78 10.29 0.42
C VAL A 87 26.95 10.25 1.69
N ALA A 88 25.90 11.05 1.75
CA ALA A 88 25.04 11.13 2.92
C ALA A 88 23.60 11.48 2.57
N GLU A 89 22.63 10.88 3.26
CA GLU A 89 21.23 11.34 3.22
C GLU A 89 21.04 12.59 4.07
N GLN A 90 21.69 12.64 5.24
CA GLN A 90 21.70 13.76 6.19
C GLN A 90 23.15 14.21 6.46
N LYS A 91 23.40 15.51 6.70
CA LYS A 91 24.76 16.10 6.69
C LYS A 91 25.74 15.55 7.75
N ASP A 92 25.24 14.81 8.72
CA ASP A 92 26.00 14.25 9.85
C ASP A 92 26.32 12.75 9.69
N GLN A 93 25.76 12.07 8.69
CA GLN A 93 25.89 10.62 8.49
C GLN A 93 26.54 10.29 7.14
N TRP A 94 27.86 10.38 7.09
CA TRP A 94 28.64 10.11 5.87
C TRP A 94 29.02 8.64 5.72
N THR A 95 28.81 8.11 4.52
CA THR A 95 29.27 6.78 4.11
C THR A 95 30.34 6.92 3.04
N VAL A 96 31.53 6.35 3.28
CA VAL A 96 32.61 6.30 2.28
C VAL A 96 32.24 5.26 1.22
N VAL A 97 32.10 5.70 -0.04
CA VAL A 97 31.81 4.80 -1.17
C VAL A 97 33.03 4.56 -2.05
N HIS A 98 34.05 5.38 -1.93
CA HIS A 98 35.35 5.19 -2.58
C HIS A 98 36.45 5.83 -1.73
N SER A 99 37.57 5.12 -1.59
CA SER A 99 38.81 5.62 -0.99
C SER A 99 39.95 4.78 -1.52
N GLY A 100 41.04 5.40 -1.96
CA GLY A 100 42.23 4.71 -2.44
C GLY A 100 42.96 5.48 -3.53
N PHE A 101 44.04 4.88 -4.05
CA PHE A 101 44.80 5.46 -5.15
C PHE A 101 44.10 5.25 -6.49
N THR A 102 43.77 6.34 -7.17
CA THR A 102 43.04 6.32 -8.45
C THR A 102 43.64 7.32 -9.43
N TYR A 103 44.03 6.84 -10.61
CA TYR A 103 44.53 7.69 -11.69
C TYR A 103 43.53 7.71 -12.84
N PHE A 104 43.11 8.90 -13.25
CA PHE A 104 42.20 9.10 -14.37
C PHE A 104 42.58 10.40 -15.09
N ASP A 105 42.81 10.31 -16.40
CA ASP A 105 43.27 11.42 -17.22
C ASP A 105 42.20 11.93 -18.19
N SER A 106 42.39 13.14 -18.70
CA SER A 106 41.52 13.75 -19.71
C SER A 106 42.02 13.56 -21.15
N ARG A 107 43.26 13.05 -21.35
CA ARG A 107 44.01 13.15 -22.62
C ARG A 107 44.04 11.85 -23.42
N ASP A 108 43.93 10.68 -22.80
CA ASP A 108 44.24 9.40 -23.49
C ASP A 108 43.05 8.45 -23.64
N ARG A 109 41.82 8.97 -23.73
CA ARG A 109 40.59 8.13 -23.73
C ARG A 109 40.49 7.21 -22.50
N SER A 110 41.26 7.47 -21.43
CA SER A 110 40.95 6.91 -20.12
C SER A 110 39.62 7.54 -19.68
N ARG A 111 38.67 6.68 -19.35
CA ARG A 111 37.30 7.12 -19.04
C ARG A 111 37.34 8.01 -17.79
N PRO A 112 36.44 9.01 -17.66
CA PRO A 112 36.26 9.70 -16.39
C PRO A 112 36.18 8.68 -15.24
N PHE A 113 36.58 9.08 -14.04
CA PHE A 113 36.42 8.18 -12.92
C PHE A 113 34.93 7.93 -12.67
N GLU A 114 34.53 6.66 -12.71
CA GLU A 114 33.15 6.25 -12.53
C GLU A 114 33.00 5.38 -11.29
N LYS A 115 32.21 5.85 -10.33
CA LYS A 115 31.76 5.05 -9.20
C LYS A 115 30.31 4.61 -9.41
N VAL A 116 30.13 3.35 -9.80
CA VAL A 116 28.80 2.72 -9.91
C VAL A 116 28.30 2.30 -8.53
N LEU A 117 27.07 2.68 -8.19
CA LEU A 117 26.41 2.40 -6.91
C LEU A 117 25.12 1.57 -7.08
N GLN A 118 24.66 1.36 -8.32
CA GLN A 118 23.55 0.46 -8.66
C GLN A 118 22.24 0.79 -7.92
N SER A 119 21.98 2.07 -7.66
CA SER A 119 20.80 2.54 -6.93
C SER A 119 20.67 1.99 -5.49
N LYS A 120 21.76 1.44 -4.91
CA LYS A 120 21.76 0.82 -3.57
C LYS A 120 21.93 1.82 -2.43
N ILE A 121 22.38 3.04 -2.74
CA ILE A 121 22.68 4.06 -1.74
C ILE A 121 21.78 5.27 -2.00
N LEU A 122 20.93 5.58 -1.01
CA LEU A 122 20.14 6.80 -0.98
C LEU A 122 21.02 7.94 -0.46
N ALA A 123 21.20 8.99 -1.26
CA ALA A 123 22.05 10.13 -0.88
C ALA A 123 21.50 11.45 -1.39
N ARG A 124 21.63 12.49 -0.56
CA ARG A 124 21.36 13.90 -0.91
C ARG A 124 22.65 14.69 -1.08
N TYR A 125 23.65 14.39 -0.27
CA TYR A 125 24.93 15.07 -0.27
C TYR A 125 26.02 14.15 -0.83
N ILE A 126 26.87 14.68 -1.69
CA ILE A 126 28.04 13.99 -2.24
C ILE A 126 29.24 14.88 -2.01
N ARG A 127 30.27 14.34 -1.35
CA ARG A 127 31.53 15.01 -1.07
C ARG A 127 32.68 14.27 -1.75
N LEU A 128 33.49 15.04 -2.45
CA LEU A 128 34.75 14.64 -3.05
C LEU A 128 35.88 15.26 -2.22
N SER A 129 36.80 14.45 -1.71
CA SER A 129 37.94 14.95 -0.91
C SER A 129 39.24 14.26 -1.33
N LEU A 130 40.37 14.87 -1.00
CA LEU A 130 41.68 14.22 -1.08
C LEU A 130 42.10 13.73 0.31
N LYS A 131 42.93 12.68 0.38
CA LYS A 131 43.53 12.17 1.62
C LYS A 131 45.01 12.54 1.71
N GLU A 132 45.35 13.74 1.25
CA GLU A 132 46.69 14.31 1.27
C GLU A 132 46.64 15.85 1.39
N GLU A 133 47.81 16.47 1.54
CA GLU A 133 47.96 17.92 1.42
C GLU A 133 48.23 18.29 -0.04
N GLU A 134 47.21 18.79 -0.72
CA GLU A 134 47.23 19.16 -2.14
C GLU A 134 46.04 20.07 -2.44
N CYS A 135 45.94 20.59 -3.65
CA CYS A 135 44.75 21.27 -4.17
C CYS A 135 43.81 20.32 -4.91
N LEU A 136 42.51 20.42 -4.68
CA LEU A 136 41.49 19.70 -5.44
C LEU A 136 41.00 20.57 -6.60
N HIS A 137 41.12 20.04 -7.82
CA HIS A 137 40.61 20.66 -9.03
C HIS A 137 40.01 19.62 -9.97
N LEU A 138 38.75 19.81 -10.36
CA LEU A 138 38.03 18.91 -11.27
C LEU A 138 37.31 19.73 -12.33
N SER A 139 37.12 19.16 -13.52
CA SER A 139 36.45 19.86 -14.62
C SER A 139 34.94 19.66 -14.63
N LYS A 140 34.46 18.48 -14.19
CA LYS A 140 33.03 18.17 -14.15
C LYS A 140 32.72 17.03 -13.19
N VAL A 141 31.55 17.08 -12.56
CA VAL A 141 30.99 16.04 -11.71
C VAL A 141 29.55 15.82 -12.14
N GLN A 142 29.19 14.57 -12.42
CA GLN A 142 27.83 14.18 -12.77
C GLN A 142 27.35 13.11 -11.79
N VAL A 143 26.11 13.24 -11.34
CA VAL A 143 25.47 12.28 -10.44
C VAL A 143 24.25 11.73 -11.16
N HIS A 144 24.34 10.48 -11.59
CA HIS A 144 23.32 9.83 -12.40
C HIS A 144 22.37 9.01 -11.53
N VAL A 145 21.08 9.12 -11.82
CA VAL A 145 19.99 8.36 -11.20
C VAL A 145 19.14 7.75 -12.31
N LEU A 146 18.62 6.53 -12.11
CA LEU A 146 17.68 5.94 -13.06
C LEU A 146 16.43 6.82 -13.24
N ARG A 147 15.97 6.99 -14.48
CA ARG A 147 14.80 7.83 -14.84
C ARG A 147 13.59 7.52 -13.98
N LYS A 148 13.22 6.24 -13.85
CA LYS A 148 12.11 5.80 -12.98
C LYS A 148 12.25 6.23 -11.52
N ASN A 149 13.45 6.12 -10.96
CA ASN A 149 13.70 6.49 -9.57
C ASN A 149 13.60 8.00 -9.38
N HIS A 150 14.14 8.77 -10.33
CA HIS A 150 13.99 10.23 -10.33
C HIS A 150 12.51 10.65 -10.43
N THR A 151 11.74 10.02 -11.32
CA THR A 151 10.29 10.23 -11.45
C THR A 151 9.55 9.95 -10.13
N PHE A 152 9.88 8.84 -9.46
CA PHE A 152 9.27 8.50 -8.17
C PHE A 152 9.72 9.43 -7.04
N CYS A 153 10.99 9.85 -6.99
CA CYS A 153 11.46 10.87 -6.04
C CYS A 153 10.68 12.19 -6.19
N LYS A 154 10.41 12.64 -7.43
CA LYS A 154 9.58 13.82 -7.70
C LYS A 154 8.12 13.63 -7.25
N TYR A 155 7.57 12.44 -7.47
CA TYR A 155 6.25 12.08 -6.97
C TYR A 155 6.21 12.12 -5.43
N CYS A 156 7.20 11.54 -4.76
CA CYS A 156 7.37 11.59 -3.31
C CYS A 156 7.45 13.02 -2.77
N GLN A 157 8.28 13.87 -3.39
CA GLN A 157 8.40 15.28 -3.01
C GLN A 157 7.07 16.04 -3.13
N THR A 158 6.35 15.84 -4.24
CA THR A 158 5.07 16.51 -4.50
C THR A 158 4.01 16.17 -3.45
N TYR A 159 3.94 14.91 -3.02
CA TYR A 159 2.89 14.41 -2.15
C TYR A 159 3.34 14.11 -0.71
N GLY A 160 4.55 14.49 -0.34
CA GLY A 160 5.11 14.25 1.00
C GLY A 160 5.34 12.77 1.34
N LEU A 161 5.45 11.89 0.34
CA LEU A 161 5.68 10.45 0.54
C LEU A 161 7.17 10.15 0.72
N ASN A 162 7.49 8.99 1.29
CA ASN A 162 8.88 8.57 1.49
C ASN A 162 9.34 7.59 0.40
N TYR A 163 10.54 7.80 -0.17
CA TYR A 163 11.14 6.88 -1.14
C TYR A 163 11.33 5.45 -0.56
N ASN A 164 11.50 5.34 0.75
CA ASN A 164 11.69 4.08 1.46
C ASN A 164 10.54 3.08 1.30
N LEU A 165 9.40 3.49 0.73
CA LEU A 165 8.35 2.59 0.25
C LEU A 165 8.88 1.50 -0.69
N LEU A 166 9.91 1.79 -1.49
CA LEU A 166 10.52 0.85 -2.43
C LEU A 166 11.60 -0.04 -1.79
N THR A 167 12.11 0.31 -0.61
CA THR A 167 13.27 -0.35 0.01
C THR A 167 12.92 -1.11 1.29
N HIS A 168 11.76 -0.83 1.90
CA HIS A 168 11.29 -1.57 3.08
C HIS A 168 10.95 -3.01 2.70
N ASN A 169 11.69 -3.95 3.30
CA ASN A 169 11.36 -5.37 3.22
C ASN A 169 10.14 -5.64 4.08
N ARG A 170 9.03 -6.02 3.46
CA ARG A 170 7.75 -6.28 4.13
C ARG A 170 7.45 -7.75 4.12
N SER A 171 6.85 -8.23 5.21
CA SER A 171 6.32 -9.58 5.31
C SER A 171 5.27 -9.87 4.23
N ILE A 172 4.53 -8.85 3.79
CA ILE A 172 3.57 -8.93 2.67
C ILE A 172 3.68 -7.66 1.82
N GLY A 173 3.89 -7.83 0.51
CA GLY A 173 3.54 -6.83 -0.51
C GLY A 173 4.32 -5.52 -0.49
N GLY A 174 5.62 -5.56 -0.83
CA GLY A 174 6.43 -4.37 -1.12
C GLY A 174 6.01 -3.64 -2.40
N TYR A 175 6.61 -2.47 -2.63
CA TYR A 175 6.39 -1.67 -3.83
C TYR A 175 7.60 -1.71 -4.75
N ASN A 176 7.35 -1.69 -6.05
CA ASN A 176 8.38 -1.59 -7.08
C ASN A 176 7.92 -0.67 -8.21
N LEU A 177 8.89 -0.08 -8.91
CA LEU A 177 8.63 0.73 -10.10
C LEU A 177 8.72 -0.13 -11.35
N GLU A 178 7.76 0.04 -12.24
CA GLU A 178 7.67 -0.69 -13.50
C GLU A 178 7.43 0.26 -14.66
N GLU A 179 8.04 -0.04 -15.79
CA GLU A 179 8.03 0.83 -16.97
C GLU A 179 7.49 0.04 -18.17
N TYR A 180 6.49 0.61 -18.83
CA TYR A 180 5.81 -0.02 -19.96
C TYR A 180 5.80 0.89 -21.19
N ASN A 181 6.29 0.39 -22.33
CA ASN A 181 6.23 1.06 -23.64
C ASN A 181 6.61 2.55 -23.60
N ILE A 182 7.67 2.88 -22.86
CA ILE A 182 8.17 4.24 -22.66
C ILE A 182 8.99 4.64 -23.88
N GLY A 183 8.52 5.63 -24.65
CA GLY A 183 9.28 6.24 -25.73
C GLY A 183 10.44 7.09 -25.19
N GLN A 184 11.42 7.43 -26.03
CA GLN A 184 12.59 8.21 -25.57
C GLN A 184 12.23 9.62 -25.02
N ASP A 185 11.11 10.18 -25.48
CA ASP A 185 10.58 11.53 -25.15
C ASP A 185 9.34 11.52 -24.24
N SER A 186 8.96 10.40 -23.62
CA SER A 186 7.77 10.38 -22.75
C SER A 186 7.96 11.23 -21.49
N ASP A 187 6.90 11.92 -21.07
CA ASP A 187 6.88 12.69 -19.83
C ASP A 187 7.38 11.85 -18.63
N LEU A 188 8.35 12.40 -17.90
CA LEU A 188 8.93 11.83 -16.69
C LEU A 188 7.95 11.98 -15.51
N ARG A 189 6.82 11.27 -15.57
CA ARG A 189 5.79 11.25 -14.52
C ARG A 189 5.32 9.84 -14.22
N MET A 190 4.82 9.67 -13.00
CA MET A 190 4.05 8.47 -12.65
C MET A 190 2.70 8.54 -13.37
N VAL A 191 2.32 7.45 -14.03
CA VAL A 191 1.08 7.37 -14.84
C VAL A 191 0.01 6.55 -14.14
N GLY A 192 0.41 5.54 -13.37
CA GLY A 192 -0.58 4.70 -12.72
C GLY A 192 -0.06 3.84 -11.58
N LEU A 193 -1.01 3.09 -11.02
CA LEU A 193 -0.84 2.17 -9.93
C LEU A 193 -1.19 0.76 -10.41
N ARG A 194 -0.45 -0.25 -9.95
CA ARG A 194 -0.75 -1.65 -10.24
C ARG A 194 -0.84 -2.48 -8.97
N VAL A 195 -2.00 -3.06 -8.73
CA VAL A 195 -2.21 -4.00 -7.61
C VAL A 195 -1.65 -5.37 -8.00
N THR A 196 -0.54 -5.77 -7.39
CA THR A 196 0.21 -6.98 -7.77
C THR A 196 -0.13 -8.20 -6.94
N TYR A 197 -0.68 -8.02 -5.74
CA TYR A 197 -1.02 -9.14 -4.87
C TYR A 197 -2.39 -9.71 -5.24
N SER A 198 -2.44 -10.98 -5.62
CA SER A 198 -3.68 -11.73 -5.81
C SER A 198 -3.92 -12.64 -4.60
N GLY A 199 -4.86 -12.25 -3.73
CA GLY A 199 -5.25 -13.03 -2.56
C GLY A 199 -6.77 -13.09 -2.38
N ARG A 200 -7.22 -13.28 -1.14
CA ARG A 200 -8.65 -13.37 -0.81
C ARG A 200 -9.41 -12.10 -1.18
N LEU A 201 -10.67 -12.26 -1.55
CA LEU A 201 -11.55 -11.18 -2.01
C LEU A 201 -11.50 -9.92 -1.14
N GLY A 202 -11.68 -10.07 0.17
CA GLY A 202 -11.72 -8.93 1.08
C GLY A 202 -10.41 -8.14 1.08
N ASN A 203 -9.28 -8.82 1.02
CA ASN A 203 -7.96 -8.17 0.98
C ASN A 203 -7.77 -7.42 -0.34
N LEU A 204 -8.16 -8.03 -1.46
CA LEU A 204 -8.10 -7.38 -2.77
C LEU A 204 -9.01 -6.15 -2.84
N PHE A 205 -10.21 -6.25 -2.27
CA PHE A 205 -11.14 -5.13 -2.24
C PHE A 205 -10.59 -3.91 -1.50
N HIS A 206 -9.94 -4.10 -0.34
CA HIS A 206 -9.23 -3.02 0.35
C HIS A 206 -8.13 -2.40 -0.52
N GLN A 207 -7.31 -3.24 -1.16
CA GLN A 207 -6.23 -2.78 -2.02
C GLN A 207 -6.74 -1.98 -3.22
N TYR A 208 -7.87 -2.39 -3.81
CA TYR A 208 -8.50 -1.65 -4.92
C TYR A 208 -8.94 -0.28 -4.46
N LEU A 209 -9.63 -0.19 -3.31
CA LEU A 209 -10.09 1.09 -2.79
C LEU A 209 -8.92 2.01 -2.43
N HIS A 210 -7.88 1.51 -1.78
CA HIS A 210 -6.68 2.31 -1.46
C HIS A 210 -5.97 2.79 -2.73
N ALA A 211 -5.81 1.92 -3.74
CA ALA A 211 -5.19 2.31 -5.01
C ALA A 211 -6.04 3.36 -5.74
N ILE A 212 -7.37 3.20 -5.79
CA ILE A 212 -8.27 4.17 -6.42
C ILE A 212 -8.22 5.51 -5.69
N GLN A 213 -8.29 5.50 -4.35
CA GLN A 213 -8.24 6.72 -3.54
C GLN A 213 -6.89 7.43 -3.70
N LEU A 214 -5.78 6.67 -3.70
CA LEU A 214 -4.45 7.22 -3.96
C LEU A 214 -4.39 7.85 -5.35
N ALA A 215 -4.88 7.16 -6.38
CA ALA A 215 -4.88 7.66 -7.74
C ALA A 215 -5.65 8.97 -7.90
N LEU A 216 -6.85 9.06 -7.28
CA LEU A 216 -7.68 10.26 -7.28
C LEU A 216 -7.01 11.45 -6.56
N ARG A 217 -6.13 11.20 -5.59
CA ARG A 217 -5.43 12.23 -4.81
C ARG A 217 -4.04 12.57 -5.36
N THR A 218 -3.51 11.80 -6.33
CA THR A 218 -2.11 11.96 -6.79
C THR A 218 -1.91 12.09 -8.30
N ASN A 219 -2.93 12.53 -9.04
CA ASN A 219 -2.88 12.76 -10.50
C ASN A 219 -2.45 11.52 -11.31
N MET A 220 -2.64 10.32 -10.75
CA MET A 220 -2.50 9.09 -11.53
C MET A 220 -3.71 8.97 -12.45
N GLU A 221 -3.52 8.34 -13.61
CA GLU A 221 -4.58 8.20 -14.62
C GLU A 221 -5.05 6.76 -14.76
N VAL A 222 -4.26 5.80 -14.28
CA VAL A 222 -4.52 4.38 -14.48
C VAL A 222 -4.40 3.62 -13.17
N VAL A 223 -5.37 2.77 -12.89
CA VAL A 223 -5.28 1.75 -11.84
C VAL A 223 -5.48 0.39 -12.48
N GLN A 224 -4.40 -0.39 -12.56
CA GLN A 224 -4.50 -1.79 -12.97
C GLN A 224 -4.80 -2.66 -11.75
N LEU A 225 -5.92 -3.37 -11.84
CA LEU A 225 -6.45 -4.19 -10.77
C LEU A 225 -5.79 -5.57 -10.74
N GLY A 226 -5.88 -6.23 -9.58
CA GLY A 226 -5.46 -7.61 -9.41
C GLY A 226 -6.42 -8.60 -10.06
N ARG A 227 -6.01 -9.87 -10.15
CA ARG A 227 -6.87 -10.96 -10.65
C ARG A 227 -7.70 -11.55 -9.51
N HIS A 228 -9.01 -11.67 -9.72
CA HIS A 228 -9.91 -12.40 -8.82
C HIS A 228 -11.09 -13.00 -9.58
N GLU A 229 -11.54 -14.19 -9.21
CA GLU A 229 -12.60 -14.91 -9.95
C GLU A 229 -13.99 -14.26 -9.89
N LEU A 230 -14.24 -13.42 -8.86
CA LEU A 230 -15.50 -12.69 -8.70
C LEU A 230 -15.51 -11.30 -9.35
N PHE A 231 -14.38 -10.87 -9.90
CA PHE A 231 -14.23 -9.54 -10.47
C PHE A 231 -13.76 -9.64 -11.92
N GLU A 232 -14.62 -9.27 -12.87
CA GLU A 232 -14.33 -9.41 -14.30
C GLU A 232 -14.44 -8.05 -14.99
N LEU A 233 -13.29 -7.41 -15.20
CA LEU A 233 -13.21 -6.20 -16.01
C LEU A 233 -12.94 -6.58 -17.48
N LYS A 234 -13.98 -6.65 -18.29
CA LYS A 234 -13.88 -7.09 -19.71
C LYS A 234 -13.13 -6.10 -20.62
N GLN A 235 -13.21 -4.82 -20.30
CA GLN A 235 -12.55 -3.74 -21.03
C GLN A 235 -12.20 -2.60 -20.07
N PRO A 236 -11.20 -1.77 -20.38
CA PRO A 236 -10.88 -0.60 -19.57
C PRO A 236 -12.09 0.31 -19.41
N VAL A 237 -12.28 0.83 -18.20
CA VAL A 237 -13.38 1.74 -17.86
C VAL A 237 -12.82 2.95 -17.16
N THR A 238 -13.21 4.14 -17.61
CA THR A 238 -12.78 5.40 -17.01
C THR A 238 -13.88 5.95 -16.13
N VAL A 239 -13.54 6.17 -14.85
CA VAL A 239 -14.42 6.73 -13.83
C VAL A 239 -13.66 7.85 -13.13
N ARG A 240 -14.26 9.05 -13.06
CA ARG A 240 -13.63 10.27 -12.49
C ARG A 240 -12.21 10.55 -13.01
N GLY A 241 -11.97 10.28 -14.30
CA GLY A 241 -10.66 10.47 -14.93
C GLY A 241 -9.63 9.36 -14.67
N ILE A 242 -9.94 8.38 -13.84
CA ILE A 242 -9.10 7.20 -13.59
C ILE A 242 -9.58 6.05 -14.48
N THR A 243 -8.68 5.49 -15.26
CA THR A 243 -8.92 4.31 -16.10
C THR A 243 -8.58 3.05 -15.33
N LEU A 244 -9.59 2.26 -15.01
CA LEU A 244 -9.43 0.92 -14.48
C LEU A 244 -9.02 -0.03 -15.61
N MET A 245 -8.00 -0.85 -15.36
CA MET A 245 -7.52 -1.85 -16.29
C MET A 245 -7.48 -3.23 -15.63
N ALA A 246 -7.76 -4.27 -16.42
CA ALA A 246 -7.70 -5.64 -15.95
C ALA A 246 -6.24 -6.05 -15.74
N HIS A 247 -6.00 -7.02 -14.86
CA HIS A 247 -4.67 -7.54 -14.57
C HIS A 247 -3.91 -7.98 -15.83
N ASP A 248 -4.60 -8.65 -16.75
CA ASP A 248 -4.00 -9.20 -17.98
C ASP A 248 -3.92 -8.16 -19.13
N ASP A 249 -4.33 -6.91 -18.89
CA ASP A 249 -4.28 -5.87 -19.93
C ASP A 249 -2.85 -5.32 -20.10
N MET A 250 -2.21 -5.70 -21.19
CA MET A 250 -0.82 -5.34 -21.49
C MET A 250 -0.67 -3.98 -22.21
N ARG A 251 -1.75 -3.20 -22.37
CA ARG A 251 -1.72 -1.90 -23.06
C ARG A 251 -1.18 -0.75 -22.20
N LEU A 252 -0.52 -1.07 -21.09
CA LEU A 252 0.10 -0.09 -20.19
C LEU A 252 1.15 0.75 -20.92
N ARG A 253 1.22 2.03 -20.55
CA ARG A 253 2.20 3.00 -21.05
C ARG A 253 2.64 3.91 -19.91
N GLY A 254 3.95 4.09 -19.74
CA GLY A 254 4.53 4.95 -18.70
C GLY A 254 5.05 4.19 -17.48
N THR A 255 5.34 4.95 -16.42
CA THR A 255 5.87 4.43 -15.15
C THR A 255 4.74 4.17 -14.16
N PHE A 256 4.73 2.98 -13.58
CA PHE A 256 3.74 2.52 -12.62
C PHE A 256 4.37 2.22 -11.26
N LEU A 257 3.65 2.56 -10.20
CA LEU A 257 3.92 2.02 -8.87
C LEU A 257 3.18 0.70 -8.74
N ALA A 258 3.90 -0.40 -8.65
CA ALA A 258 3.34 -1.72 -8.48
C ALA A 258 3.49 -2.16 -7.02
N GLY A 259 2.46 -2.77 -6.43
CA GLY A 259 2.51 -3.19 -5.03
C GLY A 259 1.19 -3.71 -4.49
N SER A 260 1.13 -3.95 -3.19
CA SER A 260 -0.09 -4.47 -2.55
C SER A 260 -1.11 -3.38 -2.26
N TYR A 261 -0.73 -2.20 -1.75
CA TYR A 261 -1.70 -1.20 -1.25
C TYR A 261 -2.55 -1.73 -0.08
N PHE A 262 -2.05 -2.72 0.65
CA PHE A 262 -2.79 -3.32 1.77
C PHE A 262 -2.81 -2.40 2.99
N ASP A 263 -1.68 -1.77 3.29
CA ASP A 263 -1.51 -0.83 4.40
C ASP A 263 -1.64 0.60 3.90
N SER A 264 -2.60 1.35 4.44
CA SER A 264 -2.80 2.75 4.09
C SER A 264 -1.77 3.67 4.75
N ASP A 265 -1.09 3.24 5.82
CA ASP A 265 -0.08 4.05 6.52
C ASP A 265 1.11 4.39 5.61
N ASP A 266 1.37 3.54 4.61
CA ASP A 266 2.32 3.75 3.51
C ASP A 266 2.14 5.08 2.80
N PHE A 267 0.88 5.49 2.67
CA PHE A 267 0.47 6.66 1.95
C PHE A 267 -0.25 7.64 2.88
N SER A 268 -0.02 7.56 4.19
CA SER A 268 -0.65 8.43 5.19
C SER A 268 -0.55 9.95 4.91
N PRO A 269 0.52 10.49 4.28
CA PRO A 269 0.56 11.90 3.87
C PRO A 269 -0.53 12.29 2.85
N VAL A 270 -1.06 11.32 2.12
CA VAL A 270 -2.06 11.50 1.05
C VAL A 270 -3.43 10.98 1.46
N LEU A 271 -3.46 9.79 2.06
CA LEU A 271 -4.71 9.11 2.41
C LEU A 271 -5.27 9.57 3.77
N GLU A 272 -4.49 10.33 4.55
CA GLU A 272 -4.73 10.59 5.98
C GLU A 272 -4.73 9.30 6.82
N ARG A 273 -4.42 9.41 8.11
CA ARG A 273 -4.15 8.25 8.98
C ARG A 273 -5.43 7.41 9.18
N PHE A 274 -5.48 6.21 8.62
CA PHE A 274 -6.67 5.34 8.67
C PHE A 274 -6.90 4.70 10.05
N LEU A 275 -5.97 4.86 10.99
CA LEU A 275 -6.15 4.42 12.39
C LEU A 275 -7.21 5.22 13.15
N SER A 276 -7.74 6.32 12.59
CA SER A 276 -8.99 6.90 13.04
C SER A 276 -10.14 6.34 12.23
N PHE A 277 -10.96 5.48 12.84
CA PHE A 277 -12.28 5.09 12.34
C PHE A 277 -13.17 6.35 12.20
N ARG A 278 -12.99 7.12 11.13
CA ARG A 278 -13.79 8.31 10.85
C ARG A 278 -14.94 7.92 9.95
N THR A 279 -16.12 8.44 10.26
CA THR A 279 -17.32 8.23 9.47
C THR A 279 -17.16 8.74 8.04
N GLU A 280 -16.43 9.85 7.82
CA GLU A 280 -16.23 10.39 6.47
C GLU A 280 -15.45 9.43 5.55
N ASP A 281 -14.41 8.80 6.08
CA ASP A 281 -13.57 7.85 5.32
C ASP A 281 -14.42 6.65 4.86
N GLU A 282 -15.30 6.14 5.73
CA GLU A 282 -16.14 4.99 5.40
C GLU A 282 -17.27 5.32 4.41
N VAL A 283 -17.76 6.56 4.43
CA VAL A 283 -18.69 7.08 3.41
C VAL A 283 -17.99 7.18 2.06
N GLU A 284 -16.76 7.71 2.02
CA GLU A 284 -15.97 7.82 0.79
C GLU A 284 -15.67 6.43 0.20
N LEU A 285 -15.18 5.49 1.01
CA LEU A 285 -14.89 4.13 0.56
C LEU A 285 -16.12 3.41 0.00
N THR A 286 -17.28 3.60 0.64
CA THR A 286 -18.55 3.03 0.14
C THR A 286 -18.92 3.65 -1.22
N ALA A 287 -18.77 4.97 -1.39
CA ALA A 287 -19.05 5.63 -2.65
C ALA A 287 -18.11 5.14 -3.77
N LEU A 288 -16.79 5.05 -3.48
CA LEU A 288 -15.82 4.52 -4.43
C LEU A 288 -16.11 3.06 -4.80
N ALA A 289 -16.47 2.22 -3.83
CA ALA A 289 -16.83 0.84 -4.09
C ALA A 289 -18.04 0.72 -5.03
N GLN A 290 -19.06 1.55 -4.81
CA GLN A 290 -20.28 1.58 -5.62
C GLN A 290 -20.02 2.09 -7.05
N GLU A 291 -19.16 3.10 -7.20
CA GLU A 291 -18.90 3.74 -8.49
C GLU A 291 -17.88 2.96 -9.33
N PHE A 292 -16.77 2.52 -8.73
CA PHE A 292 -15.66 1.90 -9.45
C PHE A 292 -15.70 0.37 -9.47
N ILE A 293 -16.19 -0.28 -8.41
CA ILE A 293 -16.01 -1.73 -8.23
C ILE A 293 -17.31 -2.49 -8.52
N ARG A 294 -18.45 -2.04 -7.99
CA ARG A 294 -19.75 -2.71 -8.13
C ARG A 294 -20.12 -3.03 -9.59
N PRO A 295 -19.96 -2.13 -10.58
CA PRO A 295 -20.37 -2.41 -11.97
C PRO A 295 -19.61 -3.58 -12.62
N HIS A 296 -18.48 -3.98 -12.04
CA HIS A 296 -17.59 -5.02 -12.57
C HIS A 296 -17.56 -6.28 -11.69
N PHE A 297 -18.29 -6.26 -10.58
CA PHE A 297 -18.55 -7.46 -9.79
C PHE A 297 -19.64 -8.27 -10.48
N LEU A 298 -19.30 -9.48 -10.92
CA LEU A 298 -20.23 -10.53 -11.34
C LEU A 298 -21.44 -10.06 -12.16
N SER A 299 -21.30 -9.26 -13.23
CA SER A 299 -22.40 -8.92 -14.16
C SER A 299 -23.78 -8.67 -13.49
N THR A 300 -23.78 -7.95 -12.36
CA THR A 300 -24.60 -8.20 -11.16
C THR A 300 -26.09 -7.92 -11.24
N GLU A 301 -26.63 -7.58 -12.40
CA GLU A 301 -28.06 -7.28 -12.54
C GLU A 301 -28.87 -8.44 -13.11
N ASN A 302 -28.28 -9.33 -13.92
CA ASN A 302 -29.02 -10.41 -14.59
C ASN A 302 -29.18 -11.69 -13.74
N CYS A 303 -28.67 -11.72 -12.51
CA CYS A 303 -28.66 -12.94 -11.67
C CYS A 303 -29.45 -12.84 -10.36
N LEU A 304 -30.06 -11.69 -10.06
CA LEU A 304 -30.72 -11.46 -8.77
C LEU A 304 -32.24 -11.43 -8.95
N ASP A 305 -32.94 -12.36 -8.31
CA ASP A 305 -34.40 -12.47 -8.39
C ASP A 305 -35.11 -11.19 -7.91
N GLU A 306 -36.15 -10.77 -8.63
CA GLU A 306 -36.99 -9.62 -8.25
C GLU A 306 -37.96 -9.94 -7.10
N LYS A 307 -38.32 -11.23 -6.93
CA LYS A 307 -39.18 -11.72 -5.86
C LYS A 307 -38.37 -12.53 -4.87
N ARG A 308 -37.98 -11.90 -3.75
CA ARG A 308 -37.24 -12.56 -2.67
C ARG A 308 -38.15 -12.91 -1.49
N PRO A 309 -37.98 -14.08 -0.86
CA PRO A 309 -38.59 -14.35 0.43
C PRO A 309 -38.00 -13.38 1.49
N ASN A 310 -38.80 -13.02 2.49
CA ASN A 310 -38.31 -12.29 3.65
C ASN A 310 -37.43 -13.22 4.49
N GLU A 311 -36.13 -13.22 4.20
CA GLU A 311 -35.17 -14.20 4.66
C GLU A 311 -34.01 -13.56 5.42
N ILE A 312 -33.57 -14.23 6.49
CA ILE A 312 -32.36 -13.89 7.24
C ILE A 312 -31.18 -14.62 6.61
N THR A 313 -30.18 -13.89 6.14
CA THR A 313 -28.91 -14.47 5.67
C THR A 313 -27.90 -14.40 6.81
N VAL A 314 -27.40 -15.55 7.25
CA VAL A 314 -26.40 -15.66 8.31
C VAL A 314 -25.09 -16.15 7.72
N HIS A 315 -24.06 -15.31 7.79
CA HIS A 315 -22.72 -15.65 7.32
C HIS A 315 -21.87 -16.19 8.48
N PHE A 316 -21.25 -17.35 8.29
CA PHE A 316 -20.20 -17.84 9.19
C PHE A 316 -18.87 -17.75 8.47
N ARG A 317 -17.90 -17.06 9.09
CA ARG A 317 -16.52 -17.24 8.67
C ARG A 317 -16.10 -18.66 9.03
N SER A 318 -15.56 -19.39 8.07
CA SER A 318 -14.99 -20.73 8.23
C SER A 318 -13.65 -20.80 7.45
N GLY A 319 -13.19 -21.98 7.05
CA GLY A 319 -11.94 -22.13 6.30
C GLY A 319 -10.70 -22.08 7.17
N ASP A 320 -9.65 -21.48 6.61
CA ASP A 320 -8.30 -21.42 7.16
C ASP A 320 -8.19 -20.98 8.62
N ILE A 321 -9.09 -20.13 9.11
CA ILE A 321 -9.04 -19.69 10.52
C ILE A 321 -9.41 -20.81 11.50
N PHE A 322 -10.03 -21.89 11.01
CA PHE A 322 -10.34 -23.12 11.75
C PHE A 322 -9.40 -24.27 11.39
N GLU A 323 -8.37 -24.00 10.57
CA GLU A 323 -7.33 -24.95 10.17
C GLU A 323 -5.97 -24.56 10.79
N GLY A 324 -5.44 -25.41 11.67
CA GLY A 324 -4.15 -25.16 12.34
C GLY A 324 -4.20 -24.17 13.52
N ASP A 325 -3.02 -23.80 14.02
CA ASP A 325 -2.76 -22.92 15.19
C ASP A 325 -2.06 -21.61 14.78
N GLN A 326 -2.33 -21.11 13.56
CA GLN A 326 -1.74 -19.84 13.12
C GLN A 326 -2.42 -18.68 13.85
N PRO A 327 -1.66 -17.83 14.57
CA PRO A 327 -2.25 -16.73 15.32
C PRO A 327 -2.81 -15.69 14.34
N VAL A 328 -4.10 -15.37 14.49
CA VAL A 328 -4.73 -14.23 13.82
C VAL A 328 -4.73 -13.03 14.77
N ALA A 329 -4.71 -11.81 14.21
CA ALA A 329 -4.60 -10.55 14.96
C ALA A 329 -5.51 -10.49 16.21
N TYR A 330 -5.05 -9.74 17.22
CA TYR A 330 -5.59 -9.64 18.58
C TYR A 330 -7.13 -9.55 18.70
N GLY A 331 -7.81 -8.86 17.77
CA GLY A 331 -9.27 -8.67 17.75
C GLY A 331 -10.09 -9.66 16.90
N TYR A 332 -9.47 -10.66 16.27
CA TYR A 332 -10.11 -11.51 15.26
C TYR A 332 -10.88 -12.71 15.85
N ARG A 333 -11.64 -12.52 16.93
CA ARG A 333 -12.47 -13.60 17.52
C ARG A 333 -13.77 -13.76 16.74
N GLN A 334 -14.14 -15.01 16.44
CA GLN A 334 -15.38 -15.29 15.72
C GLN A 334 -16.62 -15.13 16.60
N PRO A 335 -17.77 -14.71 16.06
CA PRO A 335 -18.96 -14.52 16.88
C PRO A 335 -19.45 -15.82 17.53
N PRO A 336 -19.95 -15.77 18.78
CA PRO A 336 -20.45 -16.94 19.48
C PRO A 336 -21.83 -17.37 18.96
N LEU A 337 -22.24 -18.59 19.28
CA LEU A 337 -23.54 -19.16 18.92
C LEU A 337 -24.70 -18.32 19.46
N ALA A 338 -24.57 -17.80 20.68
CA ALA A 338 -25.57 -16.93 21.29
C ALA A 338 -25.86 -15.68 20.46
N TYR A 339 -24.85 -15.09 19.82
CA TYR A 339 -25.01 -13.93 18.95
C TYR A 339 -25.89 -14.26 17.74
N TYR A 340 -25.62 -15.38 17.05
CA TYR A 340 -26.42 -15.78 15.89
C TYR A 340 -27.87 -16.08 16.28
N LYS A 341 -28.08 -16.78 17.40
CA LYS A 341 -29.44 -17.06 17.93
C LYS A 341 -30.19 -15.76 18.22
N LEU A 342 -29.54 -14.83 18.94
CA LEU A 342 -30.12 -13.53 19.30
C LEU A 342 -30.55 -12.72 18.07
N CYS A 343 -29.70 -12.64 17.05
CA CYS A 343 -30.00 -11.92 15.82
C CYS A 343 -31.17 -12.57 15.06
N ILE A 344 -31.20 -13.91 14.97
CA ILE A 344 -32.28 -14.63 14.29
C ILE A 344 -33.61 -14.42 15.01
N GLU A 345 -33.64 -14.58 16.34
CA GLU A 345 -34.85 -14.37 17.14
C GLU A 345 -35.37 -12.93 17.00
N ASN A 346 -34.48 -11.94 17.03
CA ASN A 346 -34.83 -10.52 16.86
C ASN A 346 -35.45 -10.26 15.48
N LEU A 347 -34.82 -10.76 14.40
CA LEU A 347 -35.29 -10.55 13.03
C LEU A 347 -36.62 -11.30 12.75
N ILE A 348 -36.81 -12.49 13.30
CA ILE A 348 -38.11 -13.18 13.20
C ILE A 348 -39.20 -12.37 13.91
N LEU A 349 -38.93 -11.88 15.12
CA LEU A 349 -39.91 -11.16 15.93
C LEU A 349 -40.28 -9.79 15.33
N HIS A 350 -39.29 -9.01 14.90
CA HIS A 350 -39.47 -7.61 14.52
C HIS A 350 -39.56 -7.39 13.01
N LYS A 351 -38.87 -8.20 12.20
CA LYS A 351 -38.88 -8.11 10.74
C LYS A 351 -39.79 -9.14 10.09
N LYS A 352 -40.41 -10.04 10.86
CA LYS A 352 -41.30 -11.10 10.37
C LYS A 352 -40.64 -11.98 9.32
N ALA A 353 -39.32 -12.18 9.43
CA ALA A 353 -38.60 -13.04 8.52
C ALA A 353 -39.09 -14.49 8.65
N THR A 354 -39.25 -15.16 7.53
CA THR A 354 -39.94 -16.45 7.43
C THR A 354 -39.00 -17.65 7.30
N CYS A 355 -37.75 -17.42 6.92
CA CYS A 355 -36.73 -18.45 6.78
C CYS A 355 -35.32 -17.93 7.02
N VAL A 356 -34.37 -18.85 7.19
CA VAL A 356 -32.95 -18.56 7.39
C VAL A 356 -32.11 -19.21 6.28
N ARG A 357 -31.22 -18.45 5.65
CA ARG A 357 -30.17 -18.94 4.76
C ARG A 357 -28.82 -18.90 5.47
N LEU A 358 -28.21 -20.06 5.64
CA LEU A 358 -26.88 -20.18 6.25
C LEU A 358 -25.84 -20.19 5.13
N VAL A 359 -24.86 -19.28 5.19
CA VAL A 359 -23.77 -19.15 4.21
C VAL A 359 -22.43 -19.40 4.89
N PHE A 360 -21.68 -20.39 4.41
CA PHE A 360 -20.36 -20.76 4.94
C PHE A 360 -19.57 -21.61 3.93
N GLU A 361 -18.24 -21.47 3.96
CA GLU A 361 -17.31 -22.21 3.09
C GLU A 361 -17.22 -23.69 3.50
N ASP A 362 -17.18 -23.98 4.80
CA ASP A 362 -17.11 -25.33 5.35
C ASP A 362 -17.70 -25.41 6.76
N ARG A 363 -17.68 -26.62 7.35
CA ARG A 363 -18.22 -26.92 8.68
C ARG A 363 -17.20 -26.83 9.82
N GLY A 364 -16.03 -26.24 9.59
CA GLY A 364 -14.96 -26.07 10.57
C GLY A 364 -15.34 -25.13 11.72
N ASN A 365 -16.23 -24.17 11.47
CA ASN A 365 -16.78 -23.30 12.49
C ASN A 365 -17.80 -24.07 13.38
N PRO A 366 -17.57 -24.17 14.70
CA PRO A 366 -18.41 -24.98 15.59
C PRO A 366 -19.85 -24.47 15.69
N CYS A 367 -20.11 -23.19 15.38
CA CYS A 367 -21.47 -22.63 15.42
C CYS A 367 -22.36 -23.14 14.29
N VAL A 368 -21.80 -23.63 13.17
CA VAL A 368 -22.59 -24.05 12.00
C VAL A 368 -23.50 -25.22 12.34
N ASN A 369 -22.96 -26.31 12.90
CA ASN A 369 -23.79 -27.46 13.28
C ASN A 369 -24.73 -27.13 14.44
N ALA A 370 -24.28 -26.29 15.37
CA ALA A 370 -25.07 -25.92 16.54
C ALA A 370 -26.27 -25.02 16.18
N ILE A 371 -26.12 -24.10 15.22
CA ILE A 371 -27.23 -23.27 14.75
C ILE A 371 -28.24 -24.10 13.97
N GLU A 372 -27.80 -25.04 13.13
CA GLU A 372 -28.72 -25.94 12.42
C GLU A 372 -29.58 -26.77 13.39
N ASN A 373 -28.95 -27.33 14.44
CA ASN A 373 -29.68 -28.07 15.46
C ASN A 373 -30.68 -27.19 16.22
N TYR A 374 -30.31 -25.94 16.51
CA TYR A 374 -31.20 -24.98 17.12
C TYR A 374 -32.40 -24.64 16.21
N LEU A 375 -32.16 -24.39 14.91
CA LEU A 375 -33.21 -24.09 13.93
C LEU A 375 -34.17 -25.28 13.78
N LYS A 376 -33.65 -26.51 13.67
CA LYS A 376 -34.46 -27.74 13.65
C LYS A 376 -35.32 -27.88 14.91
N GLY A 377 -34.70 -27.71 16.09
CA GLY A 377 -35.38 -27.83 17.38
C GLY A 377 -36.49 -26.80 17.61
N ARG A 378 -36.38 -25.63 16.98
CA ARG A 378 -37.41 -24.56 16.99
C ARG A 378 -38.36 -24.61 15.81
N SER A 379 -38.20 -25.59 14.90
CA SER A 379 -38.97 -25.70 13.65
C SER A 379 -38.93 -24.43 12.78
N ILE A 380 -37.79 -23.73 12.78
CA ILE A 380 -37.56 -22.56 11.93
C ILE A 380 -37.10 -23.05 10.55
N PRO A 381 -37.80 -22.69 9.46
CA PRO A 381 -37.38 -23.08 8.11
C PRO A 381 -36.00 -22.53 7.78
N TYR A 382 -35.11 -23.37 7.26
CA TYR A 382 -33.79 -22.92 6.85
C TYR A 382 -33.28 -23.67 5.62
N ARG A 383 -32.37 -23.02 4.90
CA ARG A 383 -31.60 -23.59 3.79
C ARG A 383 -30.12 -23.31 3.97
N VAL A 384 -29.29 -24.20 3.43
CA VAL A 384 -27.84 -24.05 3.43
C VAL A 384 -27.41 -23.62 2.03
N GLN A 385 -26.55 -22.60 1.98
CA GLN A 385 -25.84 -22.14 0.80
C GLN A 385 -24.34 -22.37 1.08
N ASN A 386 -23.78 -23.39 0.44
CA ASN A 386 -22.39 -23.81 0.57
C ASN A 386 -21.84 -24.22 -0.81
N GLY A 387 -22.08 -23.35 -1.78
CA GLY A 387 -21.81 -23.59 -3.19
C GLY A 387 -20.41 -23.16 -3.58
N SER A 388 -20.28 -22.63 -4.79
CA SER A 388 -19.06 -21.94 -5.22
C SER A 388 -18.90 -20.59 -4.49
N LEU A 389 -17.67 -20.06 -4.44
CA LEU A 389 -17.38 -18.72 -3.90
C LEU A 389 -18.31 -17.64 -4.51
N LYS A 390 -18.62 -17.81 -5.80
CA LYS A 390 -19.54 -16.94 -6.54
C LYS A 390 -20.96 -17.00 -6.00
N GLU A 391 -21.51 -18.20 -5.83
CA GLU A 391 -22.88 -18.39 -5.32
C GLU A 391 -23.00 -17.91 -3.87
N ASP A 392 -22.00 -18.20 -3.04
CA ASP A 392 -21.98 -17.78 -1.65
C ASP A 392 -21.87 -16.25 -1.53
N PHE A 393 -21.03 -15.61 -2.35
CA PHE A 393 -20.96 -14.15 -2.38
C PHE A 393 -22.24 -13.50 -2.90
N LEU A 394 -22.86 -14.07 -3.94
CA LEU A 394 -24.16 -13.60 -4.44
C LEU A 394 -25.25 -13.71 -3.38
N ALA A 395 -25.25 -14.75 -2.55
CA ALA A 395 -26.17 -14.88 -1.43
C ALA A 395 -25.98 -13.75 -0.41
N LEU A 396 -24.73 -13.35 -0.11
CA LEU A 396 -24.48 -12.20 0.77
C LEU A 396 -24.91 -10.88 0.12
N LEU A 397 -24.65 -10.70 -1.18
CA LEU A 397 -25.00 -9.49 -1.92
C LEU A 397 -26.52 -9.29 -2.03
N ASP A 398 -27.28 -10.39 -2.13
CA ASP A 398 -28.74 -10.39 -2.26
C ASP A 398 -29.50 -10.31 -0.92
N ALA A 399 -28.80 -10.46 0.21
CA ALA A 399 -29.41 -10.50 1.53
C ALA A 399 -30.28 -9.27 1.83
N GLN A 400 -31.50 -9.50 2.33
CA GLN A 400 -32.37 -8.46 2.88
C GLN A 400 -31.98 -8.13 4.32
N HIS A 401 -31.94 -9.16 5.16
CA HIS A 401 -31.44 -9.08 6.54
C HIS A 401 -30.16 -9.90 6.64
N LEU A 402 -29.05 -9.26 6.99
CA LEU A 402 -27.72 -9.88 7.01
C LEU A 402 -27.16 -9.93 8.44
N VAL A 403 -26.71 -11.11 8.87
CA VAL A 403 -26.02 -11.33 10.14
C VAL A 403 -24.58 -11.75 9.85
N LEU A 404 -23.61 -10.94 10.29
CA LEU A 404 -22.20 -11.12 9.95
C LEU A 404 -21.45 -12.04 10.91
N GLY A 405 -20.67 -12.97 10.34
CA GLY A 405 -19.46 -13.51 10.94
C GLY A 405 -18.29 -12.51 10.91
N HIS A 406 -17.21 -12.77 11.64
CA HIS A 406 -16.06 -11.86 11.71
C HIS A 406 -15.09 -12.09 10.54
N GLY A 407 -14.98 -11.14 9.61
CA GLY A 407 -14.05 -11.24 8.48
C GLY A 407 -14.28 -10.21 7.38
N THR A 408 -13.35 -10.15 6.43
CA THR A 408 -13.37 -9.17 5.31
C THR A 408 -14.29 -9.59 4.16
N PHE A 409 -14.70 -10.86 4.07
CA PHE A 409 -15.51 -11.36 2.94
C PHE A 409 -16.90 -10.72 2.88
N ALA A 410 -17.69 -10.85 3.96
CA ALA A 410 -19.02 -10.26 4.04
C ALA A 410 -18.99 -8.73 4.18
N TYR A 411 -17.86 -8.16 4.63
CA TYR A 411 -17.63 -6.72 4.59
C TYR A 411 -17.69 -6.17 3.16
N VAL A 412 -17.16 -6.88 2.17
CA VAL A 412 -17.29 -6.48 0.75
C VAL A 412 -18.75 -6.44 0.32
N ALA A 413 -19.54 -7.47 0.68
CA ALA A 413 -20.97 -7.52 0.34
C ALA A 413 -21.74 -6.34 0.93
N CYS A 414 -21.41 -5.90 2.15
CA CYS A 414 -22.04 -4.73 2.78
C CYS A 414 -21.80 -3.43 1.99
N ARG A 415 -20.63 -3.27 1.36
CA ARG A 415 -20.29 -2.06 0.56
C ARG A 415 -20.83 -2.10 -0.85
N LEU A 416 -20.95 -3.30 -1.42
CA LEU A 416 -21.41 -3.47 -2.78
C LEU A 416 -22.93 -3.62 -2.85
N SER A 417 -23.62 -4.11 -1.83
CA SER A 417 -25.07 -4.36 -1.89
C SER A 417 -25.89 -3.07 -1.78
N ASN A 418 -26.97 -3.03 -2.57
CA ASN A 418 -28.05 -2.04 -2.47
C ASN A 418 -29.36 -2.70 -2.01
N ARG A 419 -29.27 -3.92 -1.45
CA ARG A 419 -30.39 -4.80 -1.12
C ARG A 419 -30.51 -5.11 0.37
N ILE A 420 -29.46 -4.84 1.15
CA ILE A 420 -29.40 -5.07 2.59
C ILE A 420 -30.16 -3.96 3.30
N GLU A 421 -31.31 -4.29 3.88
CA GLU A 421 -32.13 -3.37 4.67
C GLU A 421 -31.69 -3.38 6.14
N THR A 422 -31.34 -4.56 6.67
CA THR A 422 -30.93 -4.70 8.07
C THR A 422 -29.62 -5.46 8.20
N LEU A 423 -28.67 -4.90 8.95
CA LEU A 423 -27.38 -5.51 9.24
C LEU A 423 -27.17 -5.73 10.73
N HIS A 424 -26.73 -6.93 11.11
CA HIS A 424 -26.24 -7.24 12.45
C HIS A 424 -24.76 -7.63 12.39
N TYR A 425 -23.95 -7.06 13.29
CA TYR A 425 -22.55 -7.43 13.44
C TYR A 425 -22.14 -7.48 14.92
N LEU A 426 -21.16 -8.33 15.25
CA LEU A 426 -20.55 -8.37 16.58
C LEU A 426 -19.34 -7.44 16.61
N HIS A 427 -19.26 -6.54 17.59
CA HIS A 427 -18.13 -5.61 17.76
C HIS A 427 -17.05 -6.16 18.70
N PRO A 428 -15.75 -5.89 18.45
CA PRO A 428 -15.21 -5.22 17.26
C PRO A 428 -15.34 -6.07 16.00
N GLN A 429 -15.46 -5.41 14.86
CA GLN A 429 -15.54 -5.99 13.53
C GLN A 429 -14.61 -5.22 12.59
N ILE A 430 -14.10 -5.89 11.56
CA ILE A 430 -13.28 -5.24 10.52
C ILE A 430 -14.09 -4.15 9.80
N GLY A 431 -13.50 -2.96 9.64
CA GLY A 431 -14.15 -1.80 9.00
C GLY A 431 -15.24 -1.16 9.86
N GLY A 432 -14.95 -1.01 11.16
CA GLY A 432 -15.84 -0.88 12.32
C GLY A 432 -16.92 0.22 12.37
N LEU A 433 -17.33 0.84 11.26
CA LEU A 433 -18.44 1.79 11.19
C LEU A 433 -19.42 1.41 10.06
N TYR A 434 -20.17 0.33 10.25
CA TYR A 434 -21.18 -0.10 9.28
C TYR A 434 -22.36 0.87 9.18
N GLU A 435 -22.63 1.64 10.23
CA GLU A 435 -23.60 2.73 10.25
C GLU A 435 -23.30 3.84 9.22
N ALA A 436 -22.05 3.97 8.78
CA ALA A 436 -21.65 4.92 7.74
C ALA A 436 -22.08 4.48 6.32
N ILE A 437 -22.41 3.20 6.14
CA ILE A 437 -22.81 2.66 4.84
C ILE A 437 -24.22 3.16 4.50
N LYS A 438 -24.31 4.08 3.54
CA LYS A 438 -25.58 4.74 3.20
C LYS A 438 -26.63 3.79 2.62
N THR A 439 -26.21 2.71 1.96
CA THR A 439 -27.11 1.75 1.29
C THR A 439 -27.78 0.76 2.23
N ILE A 440 -27.48 0.80 3.53
CA ILE A 440 -28.09 -0.05 4.56
C ILE A 440 -28.98 0.79 5.46
N ASP A 441 -30.26 0.46 5.61
CA ASP A 441 -31.19 1.29 6.37
C ASP A 441 -30.99 1.18 7.88
N GLU A 442 -30.90 -0.05 8.39
CA GLU A 442 -30.79 -0.31 9.82
C GLU A 442 -29.53 -1.12 10.16
N VAL A 443 -28.80 -0.67 11.17
CA VAL A 443 -27.57 -1.34 11.62
C VAL A 443 -27.64 -1.58 13.12
N TYR A 444 -27.45 -2.83 13.51
CA TYR A 444 -27.45 -3.31 14.88
C TYR A 444 -26.05 -3.82 15.24
N CYS A 445 -25.44 -3.15 16.22
CA CYS A 445 -24.17 -3.53 16.81
C CYS A 445 -24.44 -4.41 18.04
N VAL A 446 -23.93 -5.63 18.04
CA VAL A 446 -23.94 -6.51 19.20
C VAL A 446 -22.58 -6.44 19.87
N ARG A 447 -22.55 -6.27 21.19
CA ARG A 447 -21.33 -6.18 22.00
C ARG A 447 -21.33 -7.26 23.06
N ASP A 448 -20.14 -7.71 23.41
CA ASP A 448 -19.91 -8.44 24.65
C ASP A 448 -19.94 -7.45 25.82
N GLY A 449 -21.05 -7.42 26.55
CA GLY A 449 -21.26 -6.56 27.72
C GLY A 449 -20.40 -6.96 28.91
N SER A 450 -19.97 -8.22 28.98
CA SER A 450 -19.08 -8.73 30.03
C SER A 450 -17.61 -8.32 29.81
N GLY A 451 -17.22 -8.07 28.55
CA GLY A 451 -15.84 -7.88 28.12
C GLY A 451 -14.96 -9.14 28.26
N THR A 452 -15.55 -10.31 28.54
CA THR A 452 -14.81 -11.55 28.80
C THR A 452 -14.48 -12.33 27.53
N TYR A 453 -15.28 -12.15 26.47
CA TYR A 453 -15.21 -12.85 25.19
C TYR A 453 -14.47 -12.03 24.14
N MET A 454 -14.95 -10.82 23.85
CA MET A 454 -14.29 -9.92 22.90
C MET A 454 -13.26 -9.08 23.64
N LYS A 455 -11.97 -9.44 23.51
CA LYS A 455 -10.88 -8.61 24.03
C LYS A 455 -10.55 -7.50 23.02
N THR A 456 -10.75 -6.25 23.41
CA THR A 456 -10.34 -5.07 22.65
C THR A 456 -8.93 -4.63 23.05
N TYR A 457 -8.16 -4.12 22.09
CA TYR A 457 -6.85 -3.56 22.38
C TYR A 457 -7.03 -2.20 23.05
N VAL A 458 -6.34 -1.97 24.17
CA VAL A 458 -6.29 -0.66 24.83
C VAL A 458 -5.06 0.07 24.31
N HIS A 459 -5.25 1.27 23.78
CA HIS A 459 -4.19 2.06 23.17
C HIS A 459 -3.05 2.30 24.18
N GLY A 460 -1.84 1.81 23.89
CA GLY A 460 -0.67 1.94 24.78
C GLY A 460 -0.28 0.66 25.52
N GLU A 461 -1.08 -0.40 25.47
CA GLU A 461 -0.71 -1.73 25.99
C GLU A 461 0.25 -2.46 25.02
N PRO A 462 1.18 -3.31 25.51
CA PRO A 462 1.99 -4.16 24.64
C PRO A 462 1.12 -5.09 23.77
N PHE A 463 1.48 -5.26 22.50
CA PHE A 463 0.78 -6.19 21.61
C PHE A 463 1.02 -7.64 22.05
N ASP A 464 0.03 -8.25 22.70
CA ASP A 464 0.09 -9.65 23.14
C ASP A 464 -0.57 -10.59 22.13
N GLN A 465 0.24 -11.23 21.28
CA GLN A 465 -0.20 -12.24 20.30
C GLN A 465 -0.79 -13.50 20.94
N THR A 466 -0.68 -13.70 22.25
CA THR A 466 -1.31 -14.84 22.94
C THR A 466 -2.80 -14.67 23.15
N LEU A 467 -3.32 -13.44 23.04
CA LEU A 467 -4.73 -13.12 23.24
C LEU A 467 -5.58 -13.20 21.97
N GLY A 468 -4.96 -13.33 20.79
CA GLY A 468 -5.63 -13.46 19.49
C GLY A 468 -6.37 -14.78 19.29
N TRP A 469 -7.10 -14.89 18.17
CA TRP A 469 -7.75 -16.14 17.78
C TRP A 469 -6.70 -17.19 17.37
N ARG A 470 -6.77 -18.36 18.00
CA ARG A 470 -5.87 -19.51 17.83
C ARG A 470 -6.58 -20.85 17.58
N ASN A 471 -7.90 -20.82 17.40
CA ASN A 471 -8.67 -22.04 17.13
C ASN A 471 -8.51 -23.17 18.18
N THR A 472 -8.12 -22.84 19.42
CA THR A 472 -7.93 -23.82 20.49
C THR A 472 -9.25 -24.49 20.89
N PRO A 473 -9.22 -25.69 21.50
CA PRO A 473 -10.43 -26.33 22.01
C PRO A 473 -11.21 -25.44 22.98
N GLU A 474 -10.53 -24.64 23.80
CA GLU A 474 -11.15 -23.68 24.70
C GLU A 474 -11.85 -22.55 23.94
N HIS A 475 -11.22 -21.98 22.91
CA HIS A 475 -11.86 -20.98 22.07
C HIS A 475 -13.11 -21.52 21.37
N ARG A 476 -13.05 -22.74 20.84
CA ARG A 476 -14.20 -23.42 20.22
C ARG A 476 -15.32 -23.67 21.22
N ARG A 477 -14.98 -24.10 22.45
CA ARG A 477 -15.95 -24.29 23.53
C ARG A 477 -16.63 -22.98 23.89
N ARG A 478 -15.85 -21.91 24.12
CA ARG A 478 -16.38 -20.57 24.42
C ARG A 478 -17.30 -20.04 23.32
N MET A 479 -17.03 -20.31 22.04
CA MET A 479 -17.97 -19.93 20.96
C MET A 479 -19.36 -20.56 21.14
N ILE A 480 -19.45 -21.77 21.68
CA ILE A 480 -20.72 -22.50 21.83
C ILE A 480 -21.41 -22.15 23.15
N GLU A 481 -20.63 -21.98 24.21
CA GLU A 481 -21.11 -21.84 25.59
C GLU A 481 -21.29 -20.39 26.05
N PHE A 482 -20.85 -19.39 25.27
CA PHE A 482 -20.98 -17.99 25.67
C PHE A 482 -22.46 -17.61 25.91
N PRO A 483 -22.79 -17.04 27.08
CA PRO A 483 -24.17 -16.73 27.48
C PRO A 483 -24.78 -15.61 26.63
N ALA A 484 -26.09 -15.68 26.40
CA ALA A 484 -26.80 -14.68 25.61
C ALA A 484 -27.08 -13.40 26.41
N GLU A 485 -27.23 -13.52 27.73
CA GLU A 485 -27.43 -12.42 28.68
C GLU A 485 -26.23 -11.47 28.76
N ASP A 486 -25.04 -11.93 28.39
CA ASP A 486 -23.84 -11.09 28.31
C ASP A 486 -23.71 -10.35 26.97
N LEU A 487 -24.66 -10.53 26.04
CA LEU A 487 -24.71 -9.79 24.77
C LEU A 487 -25.62 -8.56 24.89
N VAL A 488 -25.08 -7.42 24.48
CA VAL A 488 -25.81 -6.14 24.43
C VAL A 488 -26.04 -5.75 22.98
N VAL A 489 -27.30 -5.57 22.59
CA VAL A 489 -27.68 -5.12 21.25
C VAL A 489 -27.95 -3.62 21.28
N THR A 490 -27.34 -2.88 20.36
CA THR A 490 -27.56 -1.44 20.16
C THR A 490 -27.89 -1.18 18.71
N GLN A 491 -29.00 -0.49 18.43
CA GLN A 491 -29.25 0.02 17.09
C GLN A 491 -28.39 1.27 16.88
N VAL A 492 -27.39 1.16 16.03
CA VAL A 492 -26.42 2.24 15.73
C VAL A 492 -26.80 3.04 14.49
N LYS A 493 -27.75 2.53 13.69
CA LYS A 493 -28.37 3.26 12.58
C LYS A 493 -29.85 2.91 12.46
N SER A 494 -30.67 3.94 12.25
CA SER A 494 -32.07 3.85 11.81
C SER A 494 -32.31 4.95 10.78
N VAL A 495 -33.02 4.64 9.70
CA VAL A 495 -33.47 5.60 8.68
C VAL A 495 -34.90 6.04 8.95
#